data_AF-A0A0W0TJ28-F1
#
_entry.id   AF-A0A0W0TJ28-F1
#
_cell.length_a   1.000
_cell.length_b   1.000
_cell.length_c   1.000
_cell.angle_alpha   90.00
_cell.angle_beta   90.00
_cell.angle_gamma   90.00
#
_symmetry.space_group_name_H-M   'P 1'
#
loop_
_entity.id
_entity.type
_entity.pdbx_description
1 polymer ?
#
loop_
_entity_poly.entity_id
_entity_poly.type
_entity_poly.pdbx_seq_one_letter_code
_entity_poly.pdbx_strand_id
1 'polypeptide(L)'
;MSTNQLDVRLAHTELLFLFKTYIQANIPAIGPKYANYPNETGVNPALESIKEVRQKLRVNEKRSFAIRSDSTLVTGVKNAYQEYNYHGLRDVLDESVHQYVNWQDRYGHPSLAGEDGKLLYAGFVCQRKNYLEIFLSSGRFNRVDRQSEGIEPLTEDQVTVIETYLVLQFNKAYGTQPVIVYDTLPGQQDDDDSALFFTDKPFPQNKKYRKYSQSSIPSAVAIAEVDAKYRSAQHYIQKNISPVKPKYSYSNENNINPAYQEIHYVEGALQLFEKRI
;
A
#
# COMPACT_ATOMS: atom_id res chain seq x y z
N MET A 1 -5.35 23.87 -34.25
CA MET A 1 -5.13 22.64 -33.46
C MET A 1 -4.62 23.08 -32.11
N SER A 2 -5.49 23.05 -31.09
CA SER A 2 -5.14 23.33 -29.70
C SER A 2 -5.54 22.09 -28.91
N THR A 3 -4.60 21.19 -28.71
CA THR A 3 -4.75 20.08 -27.77
C THR A 3 -4.60 20.68 -26.38
N ASN A 4 -5.74 20.91 -25.73
CA ASN A 4 -5.81 21.20 -24.30
C ASN A 4 -5.12 20.07 -23.52
N GLN A 5 -3.82 20.22 -23.25
CA GLN A 5 -3.19 19.62 -22.09
C GLN A 5 -3.76 20.33 -20.86
N LEU A 6 -4.96 19.90 -20.45
CA LEU A 6 -5.57 20.30 -19.18
C LEU A 6 -4.72 19.73 -18.05
N ASP A 7 -3.99 20.62 -17.39
CA ASP A 7 -3.13 20.41 -16.21
C ASP A 7 -4.00 19.90 -15.04
N VAL A 8 -4.16 18.58 -14.95
CA VAL A 8 -4.85 17.92 -13.82
C VAL A 8 -3.87 17.84 -12.66
N ARG A 9 -3.75 18.92 -11.90
CA ARG A 9 -3.12 18.87 -10.58
C ARG A 9 -4.18 18.50 -9.54
N LEU A 10 -4.50 17.21 -9.45
CA LEU A 10 -5.23 16.70 -8.30
C LEU A 10 -4.35 16.89 -7.05
N ALA A 11 -4.98 17.28 -5.95
CA ALA A 11 -4.32 17.30 -4.65
C ALA A 11 -3.90 15.88 -4.27
N HIS A 12 -2.85 15.74 -3.45
CA HIS A 12 -2.32 14.43 -3.07
C HIS A 12 -3.39 13.48 -2.50
N THR A 13 -4.34 13.98 -1.71
CA THR A 13 -5.41 13.16 -1.15
C THR A 13 -6.42 12.69 -2.20
N GLU A 14 -6.73 13.52 -3.19
CA GLU A 14 -7.60 13.15 -4.31
C GLU A 14 -6.97 12.05 -5.17
N LEU A 15 -5.65 12.13 -5.40
CA LEU A 15 -4.89 11.07 -6.07
C LEU A 15 -4.97 9.74 -5.32
N LEU A 16 -4.76 9.76 -4.00
CA LEU A 16 -4.87 8.56 -3.17
C LEU A 16 -6.29 7.95 -3.24
N PHE A 17 -7.32 8.78 -3.25
CA PHE A 17 -8.71 8.33 -3.37
C PHE A 17 -9.01 7.72 -4.74
N LEU A 18 -8.58 8.38 -5.82
CA LEU A 18 -8.73 7.89 -7.20
C LEU A 18 -8.07 6.52 -7.37
N PHE A 19 -6.81 6.38 -6.95
CA PHE A 19 -6.09 5.12 -7.07
C PHE A 19 -6.67 4.02 -6.17
N LYS A 20 -7.08 4.36 -4.94
CA LYS A 20 -7.75 3.40 -4.05
C LYS A 20 -9.01 2.85 -4.69
N THR A 21 -9.84 3.71 -5.28
CA THR A 21 -11.07 3.31 -5.98
C THR A 21 -10.78 2.37 -7.14
N TYR A 22 -9.78 2.72 -7.98
CA TYR A 22 -9.35 1.86 -9.08
C TYR A 22 -8.89 0.48 -8.58
N ILE A 23 -8.03 0.44 -7.56
CA ILE A 23 -7.48 -0.80 -6.98
C ILE A 23 -8.63 -1.69 -6.48
N GLN A 24 -9.59 -1.12 -5.75
CA GLN A 24 -10.74 -1.85 -5.22
C GLN A 24 -11.63 -2.45 -6.31
N ALA A 25 -11.80 -1.74 -7.44
CA ALA A 25 -12.63 -2.18 -8.54
C ALA A 25 -11.93 -3.24 -9.43
N ASN A 26 -10.60 -3.16 -9.58
CA ASN A 26 -9.89 -3.88 -10.64
C ASN A 26 -8.94 -4.96 -10.13
N ILE A 27 -8.53 -4.96 -8.86
CA ILE A 27 -7.54 -5.90 -8.33
C ILE A 27 -8.22 -6.84 -7.33
N PRO A 28 -8.42 -8.12 -7.66
CA PRO A 28 -9.07 -9.06 -6.74
C PRO A 28 -8.12 -9.46 -5.61
N ALA A 29 -8.61 -9.47 -4.38
CA ALA A 29 -7.84 -9.93 -3.23
C ALA A 29 -7.65 -11.46 -3.28
N ILE A 30 -6.45 -11.93 -2.96
CA ILE A 30 -6.08 -13.35 -3.00
C ILE A 30 -5.75 -13.87 -1.61
N GLY A 31 -6.11 -15.13 -1.37
CA GLY A 31 -5.68 -15.86 -0.18
C GLY A 31 -4.26 -16.41 -0.33
N PRO A 32 -3.68 -16.95 0.75
CA PRO A 32 -2.38 -17.60 0.71
C PRO A 32 -2.44 -18.89 -0.15
N LYS A 33 -1.33 -19.22 -0.81
CA LYS A 33 -1.15 -20.43 -1.65
C LYS A 33 -1.20 -21.73 -0.82
N TYR A 34 -0.78 -21.66 0.43
CA TYR A 34 -0.84 -22.77 1.39
C TYR A 34 -1.39 -22.24 2.72
N ALA A 35 -2.23 -23.04 3.37
CA ALA A 35 -2.93 -22.69 4.60
C ALA A 35 -1.96 -22.40 5.75
N ASN A 36 -2.43 -21.64 6.74
CA ASN A 36 -1.67 -21.31 7.95
C ASN A 36 -1.11 -22.60 8.57
N TYR A 37 0.19 -22.61 8.84
CA TYR A 37 0.78 -23.71 9.60
C TYR A 37 0.11 -23.77 10.98
N PRO A 38 -0.08 -24.95 11.59
CA PRO A 38 -0.81 -25.08 12.86
C PRO A 38 -0.32 -24.19 14.02
N ASN A 39 0.92 -23.69 13.91
CA ASN A 39 1.57 -22.86 14.93
C ASN A 39 1.60 -21.36 14.58
N GLU A 40 1.03 -20.94 13.44
CA GLU A 40 0.93 -19.53 13.02
C GLU A 40 -0.26 -18.85 13.72
N THR A 41 -0.09 -18.56 15.01
CA THR A 41 -1.14 -17.92 15.85
C THR A 41 -0.73 -16.56 16.42
N GLY A 42 0.52 -16.14 16.23
CA GLY A 42 1.03 -14.89 16.77
C GLY A 42 0.63 -13.65 15.97
N VAL A 43 0.31 -12.57 16.68
CA VAL A 43 0.19 -11.23 16.10
C VAL A 43 1.61 -10.64 15.99
N ASN A 44 1.97 -10.08 14.83
CA ASN A 44 3.26 -9.39 14.69
C ASN A 44 3.24 -8.13 15.59
N PRO A 45 4.10 -8.02 16.61
CA PRO A 45 4.06 -6.92 17.56
C PRO A 45 4.54 -5.59 16.96
N ALA A 46 5.15 -5.60 15.77
CA ALA A 46 5.53 -4.41 15.00
C ALA A 46 4.59 -4.16 13.82
N LEU A 47 3.41 -4.78 13.79
CA LEU A 47 2.37 -4.45 12.82
C LEU A 47 1.82 -3.05 13.11
N GLU A 48 1.83 -2.18 12.12
CA GLU A 48 1.18 -0.88 12.19
C GLU A 48 0.50 -0.53 10.85
N SER A 49 -0.54 0.30 10.93
CA SER A 49 -1.07 0.94 9.73
C SER A 49 -0.05 1.95 9.20
N ILE A 50 0.13 2.05 7.88
CA ILE A 50 1.06 3.01 7.28
C ILE A 50 0.76 4.46 7.67
N LYS A 51 -0.49 4.75 8.06
CA LYS A 51 -0.96 6.06 8.51
C LYS A 51 -0.51 6.42 9.92
N GLU A 52 -0.22 5.41 10.73
CA GLU A 52 0.19 5.54 12.12
C GLU A 52 1.70 5.72 12.25
N VAL A 53 2.46 5.36 11.21
CA VAL A 53 3.90 5.60 11.11
C VAL A 53 4.22 7.08 11.40
N ARG A 54 5.01 7.30 12.44
CA ARG A 54 5.46 8.65 12.87
C ARG A 54 6.92 8.93 12.56
N GLN A 55 7.69 7.91 12.21
CA GLN A 55 9.13 8.02 12.02
C GLN A 55 9.54 7.43 10.68
N LYS A 56 10.56 8.04 10.06
CA LYS A 56 11.19 7.48 8.88
C LYS A 56 11.94 6.21 9.25
N LEU A 57 12.02 5.30 8.29
CA LEU A 57 12.86 4.11 8.40
C LEU A 57 14.33 4.50 8.57
N ARG A 58 15.08 3.74 9.38
CA ARG A 58 16.54 3.87 9.49
C ARG A 58 17.19 3.24 8.26
N VAL A 59 18.42 3.65 7.95
CA VAL A 59 19.19 3.01 6.86
C VAL A 59 19.31 1.51 7.13
N ASN A 60 19.02 0.71 6.10
CA ASN A 60 18.93 -0.75 6.09
C ASN A 60 17.81 -1.37 6.95
N GLU A 61 16.89 -0.56 7.49
CA GLU A 61 15.68 -1.08 8.11
C GLU A 61 14.78 -1.69 7.03
N LYS A 62 14.35 -2.94 7.27
CA LYS A 62 13.56 -3.75 6.36
C LYS A 62 12.21 -4.03 6.99
N ARG A 63 11.13 -3.84 6.23
CA ARG A 63 9.78 -4.09 6.67
C ARG A 63 9.01 -4.86 5.62
N SER A 64 8.13 -5.74 6.03
CA SER A 64 7.07 -6.25 5.18
C SER A 64 5.98 -5.18 5.03
N PHE A 65 5.27 -5.19 3.92
CA PHE A 65 4.05 -4.42 3.74
C PHE A 65 2.98 -5.26 3.06
N ALA A 66 1.72 -4.88 3.28
CA ALA A 66 0.58 -5.49 2.60
C ALA A 66 -0.56 -4.49 2.45
N ILE A 67 -1.19 -4.50 1.28
CA ILE A 67 -2.49 -3.89 1.04
C ILE A 67 -3.52 -5.00 1.24
N ARG A 68 -4.33 -4.87 2.29
CA ARG A 68 -5.39 -5.82 2.65
C ARG A 68 -6.61 -5.68 1.75
N SER A 69 -7.51 -6.66 1.80
CA SER A 69 -8.81 -6.61 1.12
C SER A 69 -9.66 -5.39 1.51
N ASP A 70 -9.58 -4.94 2.76
CA ASP A 70 -10.18 -3.70 3.25
C ASP A 70 -9.48 -2.41 2.73
N SER A 71 -8.46 -2.57 1.88
CA SER A 71 -7.63 -1.51 1.29
C SER A 71 -6.79 -0.72 2.30
N THR A 72 -6.57 -1.26 3.49
CA THR A 72 -5.59 -0.75 4.45
C THR A 72 -4.20 -1.20 4.03
N LEU A 73 -3.29 -0.24 3.88
CA LEU A 73 -1.86 -0.51 3.76
C LEU A 73 -1.25 -0.62 5.16
N VAL A 74 -0.76 -1.82 5.48
CA VAL A 74 -0.08 -2.12 6.75
C VAL A 74 1.38 -2.45 6.50
N THR A 75 2.20 -2.27 7.52
CA THR A 75 3.63 -2.61 7.51
C THR A 75 4.01 -3.30 8.80
N GLY A 76 5.08 -4.09 8.80
CA GLY A 76 5.63 -4.68 10.01
C GLY A 76 7.00 -5.30 9.83
N VAL A 77 7.59 -5.73 10.93
CA VAL A 77 8.96 -6.27 10.96
C VAL A 77 8.90 -7.78 11.16
N LYS A 78 9.65 -8.55 10.38
CA LYS A 78 9.70 -10.00 10.51
C LYS A 78 10.38 -10.39 11.85
N ASN A 79 9.77 -11.31 12.60
CA ASN A 79 10.20 -11.69 13.95
C ASN A 79 11.52 -12.48 13.97
N ALA A 80 11.55 -13.71 13.46
CA ALA A 80 12.69 -14.63 13.63
C ALA A 80 13.40 -15.02 12.33
N TYR A 81 13.50 -14.10 11.37
CA TYR A 81 14.41 -14.31 10.23
C TYR A 81 15.81 -13.82 10.62
N GLN A 82 16.62 -14.73 11.15
CA GLN A 82 18.01 -14.48 11.58
C GLN A 82 19.03 -14.90 10.53
N GLU A 83 18.65 -14.86 9.25
CA GLU A 83 19.54 -15.21 8.15
C GLU A 83 20.24 -13.93 7.66
N TYR A 84 21.49 -14.09 7.23
CA TYR A 84 22.28 -13.01 6.61
C TYR A 84 22.53 -11.76 7.49
N ASN A 85 22.68 -11.95 8.81
CA ASN A 85 22.89 -10.89 9.82
C ASN A 85 21.73 -9.91 9.98
N TYR A 86 20.55 -10.22 9.45
CA TYR A 86 19.33 -9.49 9.78
C TYR A 86 18.76 -10.02 11.09
N HIS A 87 18.53 -9.17 12.09
CA HIS A 87 17.93 -9.60 13.37
C HIS A 87 16.47 -9.14 13.53
N GLY A 88 15.90 -8.51 12.50
CA GLY A 88 14.48 -8.21 12.39
C GLY A 88 13.93 -7.42 13.58
N LEU A 89 12.91 -7.97 14.22
CA LEU A 89 12.20 -7.32 15.32
C LEU A 89 13.13 -6.96 16.49
N ARG A 90 14.21 -7.73 16.69
CA ARG A 90 15.20 -7.48 17.75
C ARG A 90 15.93 -6.15 17.59
N ASP A 91 16.19 -5.71 16.36
CA ASP A 91 16.89 -4.45 16.07
C ASP A 91 15.95 -3.23 16.11
N VAL A 92 14.64 -3.47 16.00
CA VAL A 92 13.62 -2.40 15.92
C VAL A 92 12.98 -2.12 17.27
N LEU A 93 12.80 -3.14 18.12
CA LEU A 93 12.22 -2.99 19.45
C LEU A 93 13.29 -2.68 20.51
N ASP A 94 12.94 -1.82 21.47
CA ASP A 94 13.74 -1.61 22.67
C ASP A 94 13.95 -2.91 23.45
N GLU A 95 15.16 -3.11 23.99
CA GLU A 95 15.48 -4.32 24.75
C GLU A 95 14.54 -4.56 25.95
N SER A 96 13.99 -3.49 26.53
CA SER A 96 13.05 -3.56 27.65
C SER A 96 11.76 -4.31 27.33
N VAL A 97 11.35 -4.34 26.06
CA VAL A 97 10.14 -5.04 25.62
C VAL A 97 10.41 -6.45 25.09
N HIS A 98 11.67 -6.86 24.95
CA HIS A 98 12.04 -8.17 24.38
C HIS A 98 11.49 -9.36 25.18
N GLN A 99 11.30 -9.21 26.50
CA GLN A 99 10.71 -10.24 27.36
C GLN A 99 9.25 -10.56 27.04
N TYR A 100 8.54 -9.65 26.37
CA TYR A 100 7.13 -9.81 25.98
C TYR A 100 6.96 -10.39 24.57
N VAL A 101 8.07 -10.61 23.84
CA VAL A 101 8.05 -11.13 22.47
C VAL A 101 8.25 -12.64 22.49
N ASN A 102 7.38 -13.36 21.79
CA ASN A 102 7.59 -14.78 21.52
C ASN A 102 8.60 -14.96 20.37
N TRP A 103 9.88 -15.11 20.71
CA TRP A 103 10.97 -15.30 19.74
C TRP A 103 10.94 -16.65 19.01
N GLN A 104 10.17 -17.63 19.50
CA GLN A 104 10.01 -18.93 18.85
C GLN A 104 9.02 -18.88 17.68
N ASP A 105 8.22 -17.83 17.58
CA ASP A 105 7.33 -17.61 16.44
C ASP A 105 8.11 -17.08 15.23
N ARG A 106 8.71 -18.02 14.49
CA ARG A 106 9.47 -17.75 13.25
C ARG A 106 8.62 -17.10 12.18
N TYR A 107 7.33 -17.38 12.19
CA TYR A 107 6.36 -16.95 11.20
C TYR A 107 5.26 -16.14 11.86
N GLY A 108 5.57 -14.98 12.45
CA GLY A 108 4.58 -13.92 12.73
C GLY A 108 3.83 -13.40 11.48
N HIS A 109 3.76 -14.21 10.42
CA HIS A 109 3.02 -14.12 9.18
C HIS A 109 1.48 -14.28 9.26
N PRO A 110 0.77 -14.48 10.38
CA PRO A 110 -0.70 -14.43 10.37
C PRO A 110 -1.25 -13.00 10.31
N SER A 111 -0.44 -11.95 10.46
CA SER A 111 -0.95 -10.62 10.84
C SER A 111 -1.03 -9.56 9.72
N LEU A 112 -0.42 -9.80 8.55
CA LEU A 112 -0.49 -8.83 7.46
C LEU A 112 -1.82 -8.91 6.71
N ALA A 113 -2.34 -10.12 6.49
CA ALA A 113 -3.68 -10.33 5.99
C ALA A 113 -4.64 -10.18 7.17
N GLY A 114 -5.65 -9.33 7.06
CA GLY A 114 -6.62 -9.11 8.15
C GLY A 114 -7.45 -10.36 8.45
N GLU A 115 -8.60 -10.18 9.09
CA GLU A 115 -9.47 -11.29 9.50
C GLU A 115 -9.87 -12.24 8.35
N ASP A 116 -10.02 -11.73 7.13
CA ASP A 116 -10.40 -12.53 5.97
C ASP A 116 -9.22 -13.28 5.31
N GLY A 117 -7.99 -13.04 5.77
CA GLY A 117 -6.78 -13.69 5.27
C GLY A 117 -6.42 -13.34 3.83
N LYS A 118 -7.00 -12.28 3.24
CA LYS A 118 -6.77 -11.92 1.83
C LYS A 118 -6.01 -10.62 1.65
N LEU A 119 -5.18 -10.57 0.60
CA LEU A 119 -4.35 -9.42 0.24
C LEU A 119 -4.57 -9.00 -1.21
N LEU A 120 -4.54 -7.70 -1.46
CA LEU A 120 -4.51 -7.12 -2.80
C LEU A 120 -3.08 -7.15 -3.37
N TYR A 121 -2.09 -6.80 -2.54
CA TYR A 121 -0.70 -6.64 -2.94
C TYR A 121 0.22 -6.66 -1.71
N ALA A 122 1.43 -7.22 -1.82
CA ALA A 122 2.35 -7.35 -0.69
C ALA A 122 3.79 -7.49 -1.15
N GLY A 123 4.71 -7.21 -0.24
CA GLY A 123 6.15 -7.37 -0.46
C GLY A 123 6.95 -6.87 0.73
N PHE A 124 8.19 -6.49 0.46
CA PHE A 124 9.10 -5.90 1.43
C PHE A 124 9.61 -4.55 0.97
N VAL A 125 9.89 -3.66 1.93
CA VAL A 125 10.47 -2.33 1.72
C VAL A 125 11.70 -2.17 2.61
N CYS A 126 12.76 -1.58 2.06
CA CYS A 126 14.01 -1.30 2.76
C CYS A 126 14.42 0.15 2.50
N GLN A 127 14.85 0.84 3.55
CA GLN A 127 15.43 2.17 3.41
C GLN A 127 16.91 2.06 3.05
N ARG A 128 17.28 2.52 1.86
CA ARG A 128 18.68 2.70 1.47
C ARG A 128 19.09 4.15 1.70
N LYS A 129 20.37 4.48 1.53
CA LYS A 129 20.90 5.82 1.87
C LYS A 129 20.08 6.98 1.26
N ASN A 130 19.60 6.83 0.02
CA ASN A 130 18.96 7.89 -0.75
C ASN A 130 17.65 7.47 -1.45
N TYR A 131 17.12 6.28 -1.18
CA TYR A 131 15.92 5.75 -1.85
C TYR A 131 15.26 4.64 -1.03
N LEU A 132 14.00 4.35 -1.31
CA LEU A 132 13.33 3.13 -0.84
C LEU A 132 13.49 2.03 -1.88
N GLU A 133 13.92 0.86 -1.42
CA GLU A 133 14.04 -0.36 -2.20
C GLU A 133 12.88 -1.29 -1.88
N ILE A 134 12.11 -1.69 -2.90
CA ILE A 134 10.98 -2.61 -2.78
C ILE A 134 11.32 -3.93 -3.45
N PHE A 135 11.04 -5.01 -2.75
CA PHE A 135 11.16 -6.39 -3.21
C PHE A 135 9.78 -7.04 -3.20
N LEU A 136 9.30 -7.46 -4.37
CA LEU A 136 7.97 -8.03 -4.57
C LEU A 136 7.93 -9.55 -4.45
N SER A 137 8.58 -10.11 -3.43
CA SER A 137 8.23 -11.47 -2.99
C SER A 137 7.16 -11.36 -1.93
N SER A 138 5.94 -11.74 -2.30
CA SER A 138 4.83 -11.86 -1.37
C SER A 138 4.76 -13.26 -0.72
N GLY A 139 5.79 -14.10 -0.92
CA GLY A 139 5.86 -15.47 -0.42
C GLY A 139 4.60 -16.26 -0.79
N ARG A 140 3.80 -16.62 0.21
CA ARG A 140 2.53 -17.35 0.03
C ARG A 140 1.43 -16.56 -0.69
N PHE A 141 1.55 -15.24 -0.84
CA PHE A 141 0.55 -14.41 -1.55
C PHE A 141 1.01 -14.04 -2.97
N ASN A 142 1.79 -14.90 -3.64
CA ASN A 142 2.16 -14.68 -5.02
C ASN A 142 0.95 -14.91 -5.94
N ARG A 143 0.95 -14.26 -7.11
CA ARG A 143 -0.02 -14.45 -8.19
C ARG A 143 0.54 -15.32 -9.33
N VAL A 144 1.84 -15.60 -9.31
CA VAL A 144 2.53 -16.35 -10.36
C VAL A 144 2.25 -17.84 -10.20
N ASP A 145 2.04 -18.54 -11.32
CA ASP A 145 1.70 -19.96 -11.36
C ASP A 145 0.44 -20.37 -10.59
N ARG A 146 -0.51 -19.43 -10.40
CA ARG A 146 -1.81 -19.68 -9.74
C ARG A 146 -3.01 -19.54 -10.69
N GLN A 147 -2.77 -19.54 -12.00
CA GLN A 147 -3.83 -19.47 -13.01
C GLN A 147 -4.79 -20.66 -12.92
N SER A 148 -4.31 -21.84 -12.51
CA SER A 148 -5.16 -23.01 -12.24
C SER A 148 -6.12 -22.81 -11.06
N GLU A 149 -5.84 -21.86 -10.18
CA GLU A 149 -6.72 -21.43 -9.08
C GLU A 149 -7.66 -20.28 -9.49
N GLY A 150 -7.61 -19.83 -10.75
CA GLY A 150 -8.33 -18.66 -11.24
C GLY A 150 -7.73 -17.32 -10.80
N ILE A 151 -6.46 -17.33 -10.36
CA ILE A 151 -5.73 -16.13 -9.96
C ILE A 151 -4.80 -15.71 -11.10
N GLU A 152 -5.15 -14.63 -11.77
CA GLU A 152 -4.33 -14.07 -12.84
C GLU A 152 -3.23 -13.14 -12.31
N PRO A 153 -2.09 -13.07 -13.02
CA PRO A 153 -1.11 -12.01 -12.84
C PRO A 153 -1.75 -10.63 -13.01
N LEU A 154 -1.18 -9.62 -12.35
CA LEU A 154 -1.63 -8.24 -12.57
C LEU A 154 -1.20 -7.75 -13.96
N THR A 155 -2.07 -6.99 -14.61
CA THR A 155 -1.75 -6.29 -15.86
C THR A 155 -0.78 -5.13 -15.62
N GLU A 156 -0.13 -4.63 -16.67
CA GLU A 156 0.75 -3.45 -16.56
C GLU A 156 0.00 -2.22 -16.00
N ASP A 157 -1.26 -2.04 -16.38
CA ASP A 157 -2.10 -0.94 -15.88
C ASP A 157 -2.37 -1.09 -14.38
N GLN A 158 -2.75 -2.30 -13.93
CA GLN A 158 -2.96 -2.60 -12.52
C GLN A 158 -1.69 -2.39 -11.69
N VAL A 159 -0.56 -2.87 -12.19
CA VAL A 159 0.77 -2.67 -11.57
C VAL A 159 1.10 -1.19 -11.49
N THR A 160 0.90 -0.43 -12.57
CA THR A 160 1.18 1.00 -12.63
C THR A 160 0.40 1.78 -11.58
N VAL A 161 -0.90 1.52 -11.44
CA VAL A 161 -1.74 2.23 -10.47
C VAL A 161 -1.42 1.80 -9.03
N ILE A 162 -1.30 0.51 -8.74
CA ILE A 162 -1.08 0.03 -7.36
C ILE A 162 0.31 0.39 -6.83
N GLU A 163 1.35 0.32 -7.66
CA GLU A 163 2.69 0.71 -7.26
C GLU A 163 2.80 2.23 -7.11
N THR A 164 2.11 3.02 -7.96
CA THR A 164 2.06 4.49 -7.77
C THR A 164 1.33 4.88 -6.48
N TYR A 165 0.22 4.21 -6.17
CA TYR A 165 -0.48 4.37 -4.88
C TYR A 165 0.44 4.06 -3.70
N LEU A 166 1.15 2.93 -3.76
CA LEU A 166 2.10 2.51 -2.73
C LEU A 166 3.21 3.55 -2.53
N VAL A 167 3.77 4.07 -3.63
CA VAL A 167 4.83 5.10 -3.62
C VAL A 167 4.34 6.39 -2.97
N LEU A 168 3.12 6.83 -3.27
CA LEU A 168 2.55 8.02 -2.62
C LEU A 168 2.40 7.82 -1.11
N GLN A 169 1.92 6.65 -0.69
CA GLN A 169 1.77 6.31 0.73
C GLN A 169 3.12 6.21 1.44
N PHE A 170 4.11 5.57 0.82
CA PHE A 170 5.45 5.46 1.39
C PHE A 170 6.19 6.79 1.44
N ASN A 171 6.06 7.64 0.42
CA ASN A 171 6.64 8.99 0.47
C ASN A 171 5.98 9.85 1.56
N LYS A 172 4.69 9.65 1.82
CA LYS A 172 4.00 10.31 2.94
C LYS A 172 4.52 9.80 4.30
N ALA A 173 4.73 8.50 4.46
CA ALA A 173 5.12 7.89 5.74
C ALA A 173 6.62 7.99 6.03
N TYR A 174 7.47 7.72 5.05
CA TYR A 174 8.93 7.61 5.20
C TYR A 174 9.70 8.80 4.61
N GLY A 175 8.98 9.79 4.07
CA GLY A 175 9.52 10.99 3.46
C GLY A 175 9.78 10.85 1.97
N THR A 176 9.69 11.99 1.27
CA THR A 176 9.82 12.07 -0.19
C THR A 176 11.20 11.65 -0.70
N GLN A 177 11.25 10.56 -1.43
CA GLN A 177 12.46 10.01 -2.05
C GLN A 177 12.12 9.13 -3.27
N PRO A 178 13.11 8.79 -4.13
CA PRO A 178 12.91 7.79 -5.16
C PRO A 178 12.51 6.44 -4.55
N VAL A 179 11.64 5.71 -5.25
CA VAL A 179 11.28 4.33 -4.89
C VAL A 179 11.64 3.43 -6.07
N ILE A 180 12.39 2.37 -5.78
CA ILE A 180 12.84 1.39 -6.77
C ILE A 180 12.18 0.07 -6.44
N VAL A 181 11.42 -0.48 -7.38
CA VAL A 181 10.69 -1.73 -7.26
C VAL A 181 11.37 -2.78 -8.11
N TYR A 182 11.85 -3.85 -7.49
CA TYR A 182 12.49 -4.96 -8.19
C TYR A 182 11.48 -6.06 -8.50
N ASP A 183 11.53 -6.53 -9.74
CA ASP A 183 10.83 -7.73 -10.15
C ASP A 183 11.53 -8.97 -9.59
N THR A 184 10.71 -9.89 -9.12
CA THR A 184 11.13 -11.23 -8.74
C THR A 184 10.21 -12.20 -9.43
N LEU A 185 10.81 -13.25 -10.00
CA LEU A 185 10.07 -14.39 -10.55
C LEU A 185 9.87 -15.41 -9.42
N PRO A 186 8.65 -15.54 -8.85
CA PRO A 186 8.38 -16.55 -7.83
C PRO A 186 8.70 -17.95 -8.33
N GLY A 187 9.28 -18.79 -7.47
CA GLY A 187 9.71 -20.15 -7.81
C GLY A 187 10.97 -20.26 -8.68
N GLN A 188 11.56 -19.14 -9.12
CA GLN A 188 12.83 -19.13 -9.87
C GLN A 188 13.91 -18.27 -9.20
N GLN A 189 13.53 -17.12 -8.64
CA GLN A 189 14.47 -16.12 -8.12
C GLN A 189 14.11 -15.67 -6.70
N ASP A 190 12.98 -16.10 -6.16
CA ASP A 190 12.45 -15.64 -4.87
C ASP A 190 13.36 -15.96 -3.69
N ASP A 191 13.95 -17.17 -3.65
CA ASP A 191 14.88 -17.55 -2.58
C ASP A 191 16.16 -16.70 -2.63
N ASP A 192 16.78 -16.58 -3.81
CA ASP A 192 18.02 -15.80 -4.02
C ASP A 192 17.80 -14.30 -3.79
N ASP A 193 16.69 -13.76 -4.30
CA ASP A 193 16.34 -12.36 -4.13
C ASP A 193 15.98 -12.04 -2.68
N SER A 194 15.27 -12.94 -2.00
CA SER A 194 14.98 -12.82 -0.57
C SER A 194 16.27 -12.83 0.23
N ALA A 195 17.16 -13.79 -0.04
CA ALA A 195 18.46 -13.88 0.61
C ALA A 195 19.27 -12.58 0.44
N LEU A 196 19.31 -12.04 -0.78
CA LEU A 196 19.99 -10.77 -1.05
C LEU A 196 19.33 -9.58 -0.34
N PHE A 197 18.00 -9.49 -0.40
CA PHE A 197 17.25 -8.39 0.21
C PHE A 197 17.43 -8.31 1.72
N PHE A 198 17.52 -9.46 2.39
CA PHE A 198 17.77 -9.51 3.83
C PHE A 198 19.23 -9.24 4.21
N THR A 199 20.14 -9.14 3.24
CA THR A 199 21.44 -8.53 3.48
C THR A 199 21.36 -7.00 3.50
N ASP A 200 22.41 -6.35 4.01
CA ASP A 200 22.56 -4.90 3.93
C ASP A 200 23.08 -4.40 2.57
N LYS A 201 23.08 -5.27 1.55
CA LYS A 201 23.47 -4.94 0.18
C LYS A 201 22.24 -4.66 -0.68
N PRO A 202 22.29 -3.63 -1.55
CA PRO A 202 21.24 -3.40 -2.53
C PRO A 202 21.24 -4.50 -3.60
N PHE A 203 20.13 -4.59 -4.33
CA PHE A 203 20.09 -5.43 -5.53
C PHE A 203 21.11 -4.98 -6.59
N PRO A 204 21.65 -5.91 -7.42
CA PRO A 204 22.65 -5.57 -8.40
C PRO A 204 22.04 -4.68 -9.49
N GLN A 205 22.86 -3.80 -10.07
CA GLN A 205 22.41 -2.78 -11.03
C GLN A 205 21.80 -3.38 -12.32
N ASN A 206 22.16 -4.62 -12.65
CA ASN A 206 21.65 -5.34 -13.82
C ASN A 206 20.29 -6.02 -13.57
N LYS A 207 19.81 -6.08 -12.31
CA LYS A 207 18.49 -6.62 -12.03
C LYS A 207 17.42 -5.68 -12.59
N LYS A 208 16.40 -6.24 -13.23
CA LYS A 208 15.29 -5.46 -13.76
C LYS A 208 14.53 -4.78 -12.62
N TYR A 209 14.28 -3.48 -12.77
CA TYR A 209 13.54 -2.69 -11.81
C TYR A 209 12.63 -1.67 -12.50
N ARG A 210 11.61 -1.23 -11.77
CA ARG A 210 10.83 -0.03 -12.05
C ARG A 210 11.24 1.07 -11.08
N LYS A 211 11.41 2.28 -11.59
CA LYS A 211 11.72 3.45 -10.77
C LYS A 211 10.52 4.38 -10.76
N TYR A 212 10.02 4.66 -9.57
CA TYR A 212 8.92 5.57 -9.36
C TYR A 212 9.41 6.91 -8.83
N SER A 213 8.88 7.96 -9.44
CA SER A 213 9.10 9.34 -9.04
C SER A 213 7.85 10.16 -9.35
N GLN A 214 7.90 11.48 -9.14
CA GLN A 214 6.78 12.37 -9.47
C GLN A 214 6.34 12.23 -10.94
N SER A 215 7.25 11.90 -11.86
CA SER A 215 6.96 11.70 -13.28
C SER A 215 6.13 10.45 -13.57
N SER A 216 6.00 9.51 -12.63
CA SER A 216 5.22 8.28 -12.79
C SER A 216 3.72 8.50 -12.52
N ILE A 217 3.37 9.56 -11.79
CA ILE A 217 1.99 9.85 -11.37
C ILE A 217 1.04 10.09 -12.55
N PRO A 218 1.39 10.89 -13.59
CA PRO A 218 0.47 11.17 -14.70
C PRO A 218 -0.03 9.91 -15.42
N SER A 219 0.82 8.89 -15.59
CA SER A 219 0.44 7.62 -16.22
C SER A 219 -0.61 6.88 -15.39
N ALA A 220 -0.43 6.79 -14.08
CA ALA A 220 -1.41 6.17 -13.19
C ALA A 220 -2.72 6.95 -13.13
N VAL A 221 -2.67 8.29 -13.16
CA VAL A 221 -3.87 9.14 -13.23
C VAL A 221 -4.65 8.88 -14.52
N ALA A 222 -3.97 8.82 -15.66
CA ALA A 222 -4.63 8.57 -16.94
C ALA A 222 -5.38 7.23 -16.95
N ILE A 223 -4.78 6.17 -16.40
CA ILE A 223 -5.40 4.84 -16.28
C ILE A 223 -6.64 4.92 -15.36
N ALA A 224 -6.47 5.45 -14.14
CA ALA A 224 -7.53 5.44 -13.14
C ALA A 224 -8.70 6.38 -13.48
N GLU A 225 -8.45 7.53 -14.11
CA GLU A 225 -9.51 8.46 -14.55
C GLU A 225 -10.41 7.85 -15.63
N VAL A 226 -9.82 7.11 -16.58
CA VAL A 226 -10.54 6.46 -17.67
C VAL A 226 -11.46 5.38 -17.11
N ASP A 227 -10.93 4.53 -16.23
CA ASP A 227 -11.69 3.46 -15.59
C ASP A 227 -12.84 3.98 -14.73
N ALA A 228 -12.55 4.98 -13.88
CA ALA A 228 -13.56 5.61 -13.02
C ALA A 228 -14.60 6.44 -13.81
N LYS A 229 -14.41 6.62 -15.13
CA LYS A 229 -15.17 7.56 -15.97
C LYS A 229 -15.24 8.95 -15.32
N TYR A 230 -14.21 9.33 -14.59
CA TYR A 230 -14.26 10.41 -13.60
C TYR A 230 -14.69 11.73 -14.24
N ARG A 231 -14.05 12.10 -15.36
CA ARG A 231 -14.37 13.35 -16.09
C ARG A 231 -15.77 13.35 -16.68
N SER A 232 -16.20 12.22 -17.22
CA SER A 232 -17.55 12.08 -17.78
C SER A 232 -18.61 12.21 -16.69
N ALA A 233 -18.38 11.60 -15.53
CA ALA A 233 -19.26 11.71 -14.36
C ALA A 233 -19.27 13.14 -13.81
N GLN A 234 -18.10 13.77 -13.64
CA GLN A 234 -17.98 15.15 -13.17
C GLN A 234 -18.70 16.13 -14.11
N HIS A 235 -18.48 16.01 -15.43
CA HIS A 235 -19.15 16.83 -16.43
C HIS A 235 -20.66 16.59 -16.41
N TYR A 236 -21.10 15.33 -16.31
CA TYR A 236 -22.52 15.00 -16.20
C TYR A 236 -23.15 15.65 -14.96
N ILE A 237 -22.51 15.55 -13.79
CA ILE A 237 -23.02 16.15 -12.55
C ILE A 237 -23.11 17.67 -12.69
N GLN A 238 -22.04 18.34 -13.11
CA GLN A 238 -22.01 19.80 -13.25
C GLN A 238 -23.04 20.33 -14.25
N LYS A 239 -23.30 19.57 -15.32
CA LYS A 239 -24.24 19.98 -16.38
C LYS A 239 -25.70 19.65 -16.04
N ASN A 240 -25.96 18.53 -15.38
CA ASN A 240 -27.32 17.98 -15.25
C ASN A 240 -27.87 18.02 -13.81
N ILE A 241 -27.03 18.20 -12.80
CA ILE A 241 -27.44 18.26 -11.40
C ILE A 241 -27.28 19.70 -10.93
N SER A 242 -28.40 20.39 -10.74
CA SER A 242 -28.40 21.75 -10.21
C SER A 242 -27.87 21.75 -8.77
N PRO A 243 -27.00 22.71 -8.38
CA PRO A 243 -26.59 22.86 -7.00
C PRO A 243 -27.79 22.98 -6.09
N VAL A 244 -27.78 22.22 -4.99
CA VAL A 244 -28.84 22.28 -3.99
C VAL A 244 -28.75 23.65 -3.31
N LYS A 245 -29.82 24.43 -3.38
CA LYS A 245 -29.96 25.61 -2.54
C LYS A 245 -30.34 25.14 -1.13
N PRO A 246 -29.59 25.53 -0.10
CA PRO A 246 -29.94 25.15 1.25
C PRO A 246 -31.33 25.71 1.59
N LYS A 247 -32.16 24.91 2.26
CA LYS A 247 -33.53 25.28 2.64
C LYS A 247 -33.55 26.44 3.64
N TYR A 248 -32.51 26.53 4.46
CA TYR A 248 -32.31 27.56 5.46
C TYR A 248 -30.93 28.15 5.25
N SER A 249 -30.79 29.45 5.49
CA SER A 249 -29.49 30.07 5.68
C SER A 249 -29.55 31.02 6.87
N TYR A 250 -28.56 30.93 7.74
CA TYR A 250 -28.48 31.75 8.95
C TYR A 250 -27.32 32.73 8.82
N SER A 251 -27.47 33.93 9.37
CA SER A 251 -26.49 35.02 9.28
C SER A 251 -25.12 34.70 9.93
N ASN A 252 -25.01 33.58 10.66
CA ASN A 252 -23.80 33.08 11.31
C ASN A 252 -23.25 31.77 10.73
N GLU A 253 -23.74 31.30 9.57
CA GLU A 253 -23.29 30.08 8.88
C GLU A 253 -21.89 30.17 8.26
N ASN A 254 -21.18 31.28 8.42
CA ASN A 254 -19.79 31.42 7.97
C ASN A 254 -18.81 30.48 8.71
N ASN A 255 -19.28 29.79 9.75
CA ASN A 255 -18.50 28.78 10.46
C ASN A 255 -18.72 27.41 9.79
N ILE A 256 -17.68 26.91 9.13
CA ILE A 256 -17.64 25.52 8.66
C ILE A 256 -17.85 24.60 9.87
N ASN A 257 -18.76 23.63 9.74
CA ASN A 257 -18.96 22.62 10.77
C ASN A 257 -17.59 22.00 11.11
N PRO A 258 -17.13 22.05 12.37
CA PRO A 258 -15.83 21.50 12.75
C PRO A 258 -15.72 19.99 12.51
N ALA A 259 -16.85 19.30 12.33
CA ALA A 259 -16.92 17.89 11.95
C ALA A 259 -17.10 17.66 10.43
N TYR A 260 -17.06 18.71 9.59
CA TYR A 260 -17.07 18.57 8.14
C TYR A 260 -15.84 17.81 7.67
N GLN A 261 -16.04 16.78 6.85
CA GLN A 261 -14.96 16.01 6.28
C GLN A 261 -15.33 15.63 4.84
N GLU A 262 -14.49 16.03 3.87
CA GLU A 262 -14.66 15.58 2.48
C GLU A 262 -14.48 14.06 2.39
N ILE A 263 -15.20 13.42 1.46
CA ILE A 263 -15.28 11.95 1.40
C ILE A 263 -13.91 11.28 1.20
N HIS A 264 -12.98 11.92 0.51
CA HIS A 264 -11.61 11.41 0.33
C HIS A 264 -10.75 11.46 1.59
N TYR A 265 -11.20 12.14 2.64
CA TYR A 265 -10.60 12.08 3.97
C TYR A 265 -11.27 11.03 4.88
N VAL A 266 -12.36 10.38 4.46
CA VAL A 266 -13.03 9.35 5.28
C VAL A 266 -12.21 8.06 5.24
N GLU A 267 -11.77 7.63 6.43
CA GLU A 267 -10.72 6.62 6.55
C GLU A 267 -11.21 5.19 6.81
N GLY A 268 -12.50 5.01 7.08
CA GLY A 268 -13.10 3.72 7.39
C GLY A 268 -14.62 3.74 7.20
N ALA A 269 -15.24 2.57 7.35
CA ALA A 269 -16.69 2.47 7.37
C ALA A 269 -17.25 3.25 8.57
N LEU A 270 -18.47 3.79 8.40
CA LEU A 270 -19.21 4.37 9.53
C LEU A 270 -19.40 3.32 10.62
N GLN A 271 -19.20 3.71 11.87
CA GLN A 271 -19.51 2.85 13.00
C GLN A 271 -21.03 2.70 13.17
N LEU A 272 -21.43 1.66 13.90
CA LEU A 272 -22.83 1.46 14.24
C LEU A 272 -23.37 2.71 14.97
N PHE A 273 -24.44 3.29 14.43
CA PHE A 273 -25.09 4.54 14.89
C PHE A 273 -24.34 5.85 14.61
N GLU A 274 -23.19 5.81 13.93
CA GLU A 274 -22.51 7.02 13.47
C GLU A 274 -23.31 7.71 12.35
N LYS A 275 -23.47 9.03 12.45
CA LYS A 275 -24.16 9.86 11.45
C LYS A 275 -23.22 10.96 10.99
N ARG A 276 -23.06 11.12 9.68
CA ARG A 276 -22.28 12.20 9.06
C ARG A 276 -23.13 12.93 8.02
N ILE A 277 -22.81 14.21 7.81
CA ILE A 277 -23.39 15.09 6.79
C ILE A 277 -22.28 15.44 5.81
#